data_AF-A0A2A5WJF1-F1
#
_entry.id   AF-A0A2A5WJF1-F1
#
_cell.length_a   1.000
_cell.length_b   1.000
_cell.length_c   1.000
_cell.angle_alpha   90.00
_cell.angle_beta   90.00
_cell.angle_gamma   90.00
#
_symmetry.space_group_name_H-M   'P 1'
#
loop_
_entity.id
_entity.type
_entity.pdbx_description
1 polymer ?
#
loop_
_entity_poly.entity_id
_entity_poly.type
_entity_poly.pdbx_seq_one_letter_code
_entity_poly.pdbx_strand_id
1 'polypeptide(L)'
;MLLFILLYMVVAVVDQFLVTATVDIRELPLGHYIPMGMVDPNVGVLVLLYRPIMAIPTIAVTVRRLHDVGKSGWWCLLWVLPLPVVGWLYLVPLLYKPSRD
;
A
#
# COMPACT_ATOMS: atom_id res chain seq x y z
N MET A 1 5.90 7.24 -7.33
CA MET A 1 4.87 6.18 -7.42
C MET A 1 5.20 5.14 -8.47
N LEU A 2 5.63 5.52 -9.68
CA LEU A 2 6.00 4.58 -10.76
C LEU A 2 7.05 3.54 -10.34
N LEU A 3 8.11 3.96 -9.62
CA LEU A 3 9.12 3.03 -9.09
C LEU A 3 8.52 1.93 -8.18
N PHE A 4 7.63 2.31 -7.24
CA PHE A 4 7.02 1.36 -6.32
C PHE A 4 6.13 0.35 -7.06
N ILE A 5 5.40 0.81 -8.07
CA ILE A 5 4.58 -0.07 -8.93
C ILE A 5 5.49 -1.03 -9.71
N LEU A 6 6.57 -0.53 -10.31
CA LEU A 6 7.52 -1.38 -11.03
C LEU A 6 8.15 -2.44 -10.12
N LEU A 7 8.59 -2.05 -8.92
CA LEU A 7 9.17 -3.00 -7.96
C LEU A 7 8.15 -4.06 -7.52
N TYR A 8 6.89 -3.68 -7.30
CA TYR A 8 5.82 -4.63 -7.00
C TYR A 8 5.59 -5.62 -8.14
N MET A 9 5.55 -5.12 -9.38
CA MET A 9 5.39 -5.97 -10.56
C MET A 9 6.56 -6.96 -10.72
N VAL A 10 7.80 -6.52 -10.46
CA VAL A 10 8.96 -7.41 -10.49
C VAL A 10 8.83 -8.49 -9.44
N VAL A 11 8.46 -8.15 -8.20
CA VAL A 11 8.30 -9.14 -7.12
C VAL A 11 7.17 -10.12 -7.43
N ALA A 12 6.03 -9.64 -7.96
CA ALA A 12 4.92 -10.50 -8.35
C ALA A 12 5.29 -11.49 -9.47
N VAL A 13 6.04 -11.02 -10.48
CA VAL A 13 6.57 -11.89 -11.55
C VAL A 13 7.56 -12.90 -10.96
N VAL A 14 8.50 -12.46 -10.12
CA VAL A 14 9.46 -13.35 -9.46
C VAL A 14 8.75 -14.44 -8.66
N ASP A 15 7.73 -14.07 -7.89
CA ASP A 15 6.95 -15.00 -7.09
C ASP A 15 6.24 -16.02 -7.99
N GLN A 16 5.59 -15.56 -9.06
CA GLN A 16 4.88 -16.42 -10.02
C GLN A 16 5.80 -17.42 -10.77
N PHE A 17 7.04 -17.03 -11.08
CA PHE A 17 7.96 -17.86 -11.87
C PHE A 17 8.96 -18.67 -11.04
N LEU A 18 9.36 -18.19 -9.85
CA LEU A 18 10.44 -18.80 -9.06
C LEU A 18 9.97 -19.39 -7.72
N VAL A 19 8.82 -18.96 -7.18
CA VAL A 19 8.44 -19.25 -5.79
C VAL A 19 7.07 -19.94 -5.77
N THR A 20 7.09 -21.27 -5.71
CA THR A 20 5.86 -22.07 -5.61
C THR A 20 5.30 -22.14 -4.17
N ALA A 21 5.98 -21.53 -3.20
CA ALA A 21 5.53 -21.51 -1.81
C ALA A 21 4.41 -20.46 -1.63
N THR A 22 3.16 -20.90 -1.79
CA THR A 22 1.96 -20.12 -1.51
C THR A 22 1.48 -20.37 -0.08
N VAL A 23 1.05 -19.30 0.59
CA VAL A 23 0.44 -19.36 1.92
C VAL A 23 -1.02 -18.93 1.79
N ASP A 24 -1.92 -19.68 2.43
CA ASP A 24 -3.32 -19.26 2.56
C ASP A 24 -3.40 -18.10 3.57
N ILE A 25 -3.82 -16.93 3.11
CA ILE A 25 -3.97 -15.74 3.94
C ILE A 25 -4.90 -16.02 5.10
N ARG A 26 -5.94 -16.84 4.93
CA ARG A 26 -7.00 -17.08 5.93
C ARG A 26 -6.50 -17.84 7.16
N GLU A 27 -5.43 -18.61 7.02
CA GLU A 27 -4.82 -19.36 8.12
C GLU A 27 -3.98 -18.47 9.05
N LEU A 28 -3.67 -17.24 8.62
CA LEU A 28 -2.95 -16.28 9.44
C LEU A 28 -3.86 -15.73 10.57
N PRO A 29 -3.31 -15.40 11.75
CA PRO A 29 -4.08 -14.95 12.93
C PRO A 29 -4.90 -13.66 12.74
N LEU A 30 -4.72 -12.95 11.62
CA LEU A 30 -5.52 -11.78 11.19
C LEU A 30 -5.96 -11.86 9.71
N GLY A 31 -5.83 -13.04 9.11
CA GLY A 31 -6.07 -13.29 7.70
C GLY A 31 -7.49 -13.01 7.23
N HIS A 32 -8.45 -13.32 8.10
CA HIS A 32 -9.88 -13.13 7.86
C HIS A 32 -10.30 -11.66 7.76
N TYR A 33 -9.49 -10.72 8.27
CA TYR A 33 -9.76 -9.28 8.14
C TYR A 33 -9.18 -8.68 6.86
N ILE A 34 -8.40 -9.44 6.08
CA ILE A 34 -7.79 -8.96 4.85
C ILE A 34 -8.78 -9.22 3.70
N PRO A 35 -9.41 -8.18 3.11
CA PRO A 35 -10.43 -8.38 2.06
C PRO A 35 -9.90 -9.15 0.85
N MET A 36 -8.59 -9.04 0.58
CA MET A 36 -7.95 -9.76 -0.52
C MET A 36 -8.03 -11.28 -0.37
N GLY A 37 -7.99 -11.81 0.87
CA GLY A 37 -8.15 -13.24 1.13
C GLY A 37 -9.55 -13.78 0.81
N MET A 38 -10.54 -12.91 0.57
CA MET A 38 -11.87 -13.32 0.11
C MET A 38 -11.90 -13.57 -1.41
N VAL A 39 -11.03 -12.91 -2.18
CA VAL A 39 -10.96 -13.02 -3.65
C VAL A 39 -9.93 -14.06 -4.06
N ASP A 40 -8.72 -13.99 -3.48
CA ASP A 40 -7.65 -14.95 -3.70
C ASP A 40 -6.98 -15.26 -2.35
N PRO A 41 -7.28 -16.43 -1.75
CA PRO A 41 -6.68 -16.81 -0.48
C PRO A 41 -5.19 -17.14 -0.61
N ASN A 42 -4.70 -17.54 -1.79
CA ASN A 42 -3.32 -17.99 -1.95
C ASN A 42 -2.43 -16.81 -2.38
N VAL A 43 -1.41 -16.51 -1.61
CA VAL A 43 -0.36 -15.54 -2.00
C VAL A 43 0.99 -16.14 -1.73
N GLY A 44 1.94 -15.87 -2.62
CA GLY A 44 3.32 -16.23 -2.35
C GLY A 44 3.92 -15.40 -1.23
N VAL A 45 4.84 -16.05 -0.51
CA VAL A 45 5.47 -15.51 0.71
C VAL A 45 6.19 -14.19 0.43
N LEU A 46 6.82 -14.05 -0.74
CA LEU A 46 7.55 -12.84 -1.11
C LEU A 46 6.61 -11.65 -1.27
N VAL A 47 5.47 -11.84 -1.93
CA VAL A 47 4.45 -10.80 -2.07
C VAL A 47 3.85 -10.44 -0.71
N LEU A 48 3.59 -11.44 0.14
CA LEU A 48 3.04 -11.25 1.48
C LEU A 48 3.96 -10.37 2.35
N LEU A 49 5.28 -10.61 2.33
CA LEU A 49 6.26 -9.84 3.08
C LEU A 49 6.56 -8.47 2.45
N TYR A 50 6.57 -8.38 1.13
CA TYR A 50 6.88 -7.14 0.40
C TYR A 50 5.87 -6.02 0.68
N ARG A 51 4.57 -6.35 0.72
CA ARG A 51 3.47 -5.38 0.89
C ARG A 51 3.62 -4.49 2.15
N PRO A 52 3.75 -5.02 3.37
CA PRO A 52 3.90 -4.21 4.57
C PRO A 52 5.24 -3.45 4.59
N ILE A 53 6.32 -4.06 4.09
CA ILE A 53 7.63 -3.41 4.03
C ILE A 53 7.58 -2.16 3.15
N MET A 54 6.93 -2.24 1.99
CA MET A 54 6.82 -1.13 1.05
C MET A 54 5.70 -0.14 1.37
N ALA A 55 4.78 -0.49 2.27
CA ALA A 55 3.81 0.46 2.80
C ALA A 55 4.52 1.59 3.58
N ILE A 56 5.59 1.29 4.31
CA ILE A 56 6.35 2.26 5.10
C ILE A 56 6.90 3.42 4.25
N PRO A 57 7.73 3.19 3.20
CA PRO A 57 8.25 4.28 2.37
C PRO A 57 7.15 5.02 1.61
N THR A 58 6.08 4.34 1.22
CA THR A 58 4.93 4.97 0.54
C THR A 58 4.23 6.00 1.46
N ILE A 59 4.00 5.62 2.72
CA ILE A 59 3.44 6.51 3.73
C ILE A 59 4.41 7.65 4.04
N ALA A 60 5.71 7.36 4.21
CA ALA A 60 6.72 8.38 4.51
C ALA A 60 6.79 9.48 3.44
N VAL A 61 6.77 9.11 2.16
CA VAL A 61 6.75 10.09 1.05
C VAL A 61 5.45 10.90 1.06
N THR A 62 4.31 10.26 1.33
CA THR A 62 3.00 10.94 1.40
C THR A 62 2.94 11.95 2.55
N VAL A 63 3.46 11.59 3.72
CA VAL A 63 3.56 12.48 4.89
C VAL A 63 4.44 13.68 4.59
N ARG A 64 5.60 13.47 3.93
CA ARG A 64 6.46 14.58 3.49
C ARG A 64 5.71 15.53 2.56
N ARG A 65 5.00 15.01 1.55
CA ARG A 65 4.23 15.83 0.62
C ARG A 65 3.09 16.60 1.31
N LEU A 66 2.45 16.00 2.30
CA LEU A 66 1.45 16.71 3.11
C LEU A 66 2.06 17.88 3.88
N HIS A 67 3.24 17.68 4.47
CA HIS A 67 3.98 18.74 5.16
C HIS A 67 4.42 19.84 4.18
N ASP A 68 4.90 19.50 2.98
CA ASP A 68 5.29 20.47 1.94
C ASP A 68 4.12 21.39 1.51
N VAL A 69 2.87 20.95 1.69
CA VAL A 69 1.65 21.70 1.32
C VAL A 69 1.05 22.44 2.55
N GLY A 70 1.72 22.39 3.69
CA GLY A 70 1.30 23.05 4.93
C GLY A 70 0.18 22.32 5.67
N LYS A 71 0.06 21.00 5.49
CA LYS A 71 -0.93 20.14 6.16
C LYS A 71 -0.24 19.15 7.08
N SER A 72 -0.94 18.70 8.13
CA SER A 72 -0.39 17.72 9.06
C SER A 72 -0.23 16.33 8.41
N GLY A 73 0.83 15.61 8.77
CA GLY A 73 1.06 14.23 8.30
C GLY A 73 -0.05 13.25 8.71
N TRP A 74 -0.84 13.59 9.73
CA TRP A 74 -2.02 12.85 10.18
C TRP A 74 -3.07 12.66 9.09
N TRP A 75 -3.15 13.56 8.09
CA TRP A 75 -4.05 13.39 6.96
C TRP A 75 -3.71 12.13 6.13
N CYS A 76 -2.50 11.58 6.23
CA CYS A 76 -2.12 10.34 5.57
C CYS A 76 -2.91 9.11 6.07
N LEU A 77 -3.48 9.14 7.28
CA LEU A 77 -4.30 8.03 7.80
C LEU A 77 -5.57 7.78 6.99
N LEU A 78 -6.01 8.76 6.19
CA LEU A 78 -7.12 8.58 5.26
C LEU A 78 -6.82 7.54 4.16
N TRP A 79 -5.55 7.13 3.96
CA TRP A 79 -5.20 6.00 3.10
C TRP A 79 -5.50 4.62 3.71
N VAL A 80 -5.53 4.53 5.04
CA VAL A 80 -5.60 3.25 5.79
C VAL A 80 -6.98 3.02 6.40
N LEU A 81 -7.70 4.09 6.76
CA LEU A 81 -9.05 3.99 7.30
C LEU A 81 -10.02 3.43 6.23
N PRO A 82 -11.04 2.63 6.62
CA PRO A 82 -11.98 1.94 5.74
C PRO A 82 -12.99 2.87 5.02
N LEU A 83 -12.64 4.14 4.83
CA LEU A 83 -13.34 5.11 3.96
C LEU A 83 -12.44 5.55 2.78
N PRO A 84 -11.84 4.61 2.01
CA PRO A 84 -10.85 4.94 0.99
C PRO A 84 -11.40 5.90 -0.08
N VAL A 85 -12.69 5.79 -0.44
CA VAL A 85 -13.30 6.65 -1.45
C VAL A 85 -13.25 8.13 -1.05
N VAL A 86 -13.61 8.46 0.20
CA VAL A 86 -13.62 9.85 0.68
C VAL A 86 -12.19 10.32 0.94
N GLY A 87 -11.35 9.46 1.50
CA GLY A 87 -9.94 9.75 1.77
C GLY A 87 -9.15 10.10 0.51
N TRP A 88 -9.33 9.33 -0.57
CA TRP A 88 -8.64 9.56 -1.84
C TRP A 88 -9.12 10.85 -2.53
N LEU A 89 -10.43 11.11 -2.53
CA LEU A 89 -10.98 12.34 -3.11
C LEU A 89 -10.43 13.61 -2.44
N TYR A 90 -10.14 13.56 -1.13
CA TYR A 90 -9.53 14.67 -0.41
C TYR A 90 -8.01 14.75 -0.62
N LEU A 91 -7.31 13.62 -0.53
CA LEU A 91 -5.85 13.59 -0.55
C LEU A 91 -5.26 13.79 -1.94
N VAL A 92 -5.89 13.25 -2.99
CA VAL A 92 -5.35 13.32 -4.35
C VAL A 92 -5.14 14.78 -4.80
N PRO A 93 -6.14 15.69 -4.73
CA PRO A 93 -5.93 17.10 -5.10
C PRO A 93 -4.85 17.79 -4.25
N LEU A 94 -4.77 17.44 -2.97
CA LEU A 94 -3.80 18.02 -2.04
C LEU A 94 -2.37 17.61 -2.39
N LEU A 95 -2.16 16.38 -2.87
CA LEU A 95 -0.84 15.90 -3.31
C LEU A 95 -0.40 16.52 -4.64
N TYR A 96 -1.35 16.94 -5.50
CA TYR A 96 -1.08 17.67 -6.74
C TYR A 96 -0.82 19.17 -6.53
N LYS A 97 -1.18 19.71 -5.35
CA LYS A 97 -0.95 21.12 -5.07
C LYS A 97 0.57 21.41 -5.04
N PRO A 98 1.02 22.50 -5.68
CA PRO A 98 2.42 22.92 -5.56
C PRO A 98 2.77 23.18 -4.09
N SER A 99 4.04 22.94 -3.73
CA SER A 99 4.54 23.30 -2.41
C SER A 99 4.30 24.79 -2.17
N ARG A 100 3.88 25.13 -0.96
CA ARG A 100 3.86 26.53 -0.54
C ARG A 100 5.28 26.85 -0.10
N ASP A 101 6.03 27.54 -0.94
CA ASP A 101 7.29 28.18 -0.57
C ASP A 101 7.04 29.30 0.46
#